data_AF-D7FRG4-F1
#
_entry.id   AF-D7FRG4-F1
#
_cell.length_a   1.000
_cell.length_b   1.000
_cell.length_c   1.000
_cell.angle_alpha   90.00
_cell.angle_beta   90.00
_cell.angle_gamma   90.00
#
_symmetry.space_group_name_H-M   'P 1'
#
loop_
_entity.id
_entity.type
_entity.pdbx_description
1 polymer ?
#
loop_
_entity_poly.entity_id
_entity_poly.type
_entity_poly.pdbx_seq_one_letter_code
_entity_poly.pdbx_strand_id
1 'polypeptide(L)'
;MPATSSLRMVSKVAEQKAAKLRETAAAFRAEAAELEEKQARERRENALRSFNTFDSNKDGSVDIAELKAGLESPLRRSFTKTLQARMGRKPSKEEVDERIAGLPGGTLFPDELALKLIQTYDQNGDGLLQQSEFAPTEELRTRLENLLSQQREDERLARLEERQRQMDDKMRPDTGAVVVSPGDVNDGPATTADKALSALPYLLPLADGILFAAHLFGAFPEQTAWAQPLAAVLLALRSLPFATLIGFFSLSIGSSNPRVNKLVRFNMQQAINLDIALILPGVVGAITGGMLGADAVKLAPLSNAGSDVVFVALLAAVAYSVGTSATGRSRTSFRCWGV
;
A
#
# COMPACT_ATOMS: atom_id res chain seq x y z
N MET A 1 11.08 20.35 60.78
CA MET A 1 11.25 20.77 59.37
C MET A 1 12.21 19.83 58.64
N PRO A 2 11.74 18.82 57.88
CA PRO A 2 12.62 17.92 57.12
C PRO A 2 12.45 17.99 55.58
N ALA A 3 11.37 18.57 55.06
CA ALA A 3 11.02 18.52 53.63
C ALA A 3 11.98 19.29 52.70
N THR A 4 12.60 20.37 53.19
CA THR A 4 13.52 21.21 52.40
C THR A 4 14.91 20.58 52.18
N SER A 5 15.32 19.61 53.00
CA SER A 5 16.63 18.94 52.88
C SER A 5 16.62 17.88 51.75
N SER A 6 15.52 17.13 51.63
CA SER A 6 15.37 16.05 50.64
C SER A 6 15.28 16.58 49.20
N LEU A 7 14.49 17.64 48.97
CA LEU A 7 14.36 18.30 47.65
C LEU A 7 15.69 18.89 47.15
N ARG A 8 16.52 19.41 48.06
CA ARG A 8 17.85 19.97 47.75
C ARG A 8 18.88 18.88 47.42
N MET A 9 18.73 17.67 47.97
CA MET A 9 19.55 16.53 47.57
C MET A 9 19.18 16.02 46.19
N VAL A 10 17.87 15.90 45.89
CA VAL A 10 17.40 15.45 44.58
C VAL A 10 17.84 16.42 43.47
N SER A 11 17.77 17.73 43.71
CA SER A 11 18.23 18.74 42.73
C SER A 11 19.74 18.65 42.49
N LYS A 12 20.55 18.48 43.55
CA LYS A 12 22.00 18.30 43.42
C LYS A 12 22.38 17.04 42.65
N VAL A 13 21.68 15.93 42.87
CA VAL A 13 21.91 14.70 42.12
C VAL A 13 21.53 14.87 40.64
N ALA A 14 20.44 15.58 40.35
CA ALA A 14 20.04 15.89 38.97
C ALA A 14 21.06 16.82 38.27
N GLU A 15 21.56 17.84 38.96
CA GLU A 15 22.61 18.75 38.45
C GLU A 15 23.92 18.01 38.19
N GLN A 16 24.33 17.11 39.09
CA GLN A 16 25.52 16.27 38.90
C GLN A 16 25.36 15.32 37.70
N LYS A 17 24.20 14.71 37.52
CA LYS A 17 23.90 13.88 36.34
C LYS A 17 23.91 14.70 35.05
N ALA A 18 23.31 15.89 35.07
CA ALA A 18 23.31 16.80 33.92
C ALA A 18 24.73 17.29 33.58
N ALA A 19 25.58 17.57 34.57
CA ALA A 19 26.97 17.94 34.37
C ALA A 19 27.76 16.78 33.73
N LYS A 20 27.63 15.56 34.25
CA LYS A 20 28.26 14.36 33.66
C LYS A 20 27.79 14.11 32.22
N LEU A 21 26.50 14.26 31.93
CA LEU A 21 25.97 14.09 30.57
C LEU A 21 26.53 15.13 29.58
N ARG A 22 26.69 16.38 30.02
CA ARG A 22 27.30 17.44 29.20
C ARG A 22 28.79 17.16 28.95
N GLU A 23 29.51 16.68 29.94
CA GLU A 23 30.91 16.27 29.82
C GLU A 23 31.06 15.10 28.83
N THR A 24 30.24 14.04 28.95
CA THR A 24 30.25 12.92 27.99
C THR A 24 29.87 13.35 26.58
N ALA A 25 28.89 14.27 26.44
CA ALA A 25 28.51 14.80 25.12
C ALA A 25 29.60 15.69 24.52
N ALA A 26 30.38 16.40 25.34
CA ALA A 26 31.54 17.17 24.87
C ALA A 26 32.68 16.23 24.43
N ALA A 27 32.94 15.16 25.20
CA ALA A 27 33.92 14.14 24.83
C ALA A 27 33.58 13.46 23.50
N PHE A 28 32.32 13.05 23.29
CA PHE A 28 31.91 12.47 22.01
C PHE A 28 32.00 13.44 20.83
N ARG A 29 31.76 14.74 21.05
CA ARG A 29 31.96 15.75 19.99
C ARG A 29 33.43 15.95 19.65
N ALA A 30 34.31 15.93 20.65
CA ALA A 30 35.75 16.03 20.44
C ALA A 30 36.29 14.79 19.69
N GLU A 31 35.88 13.59 20.11
CA GLU A 31 36.23 12.34 19.42
C GLU A 31 35.70 12.31 17.98
N ALA A 32 34.46 12.77 17.75
CA ALA A 32 33.91 12.89 16.41
C ALA A 32 34.71 13.86 15.53
N ALA A 33 35.13 15.02 16.06
CA ALA A 33 35.94 15.98 15.31
C ALA A 33 37.31 15.42 14.93
N GLU A 34 38.00 14.73 15.86
CA GLU A 34 39.28 14.07 15.57
C GLU A 34 39.13 12.98 14.51
N LEU A 35 38.04 12.20 14.59
CA LEU A 35 37.75 11.13 13.65
C LEU A 35 37.40 11.69 12.26
N GLU A 36 36.65 12.79 12.19
CA GLU A 36 36.34 13.52 10.95
C GLU A 36 37.60 14.08 10.29
N GLU A 37 38.52 14.69 11.04
CA GLU A 37 39.79 15.18 10.48
C GLU A 37 40.65 14.04 9.92
N LYS A 38 40.72 12.93 10.66
CA LYS A 38 41.45 11.73 10.21
C LYS A 38 40.83 11.17 8.93
N GLN A 39 39.51 11.03 8.88
CA GLN A 39 38.80 10.56 7.68
C GLN A 39 38.96 11.53 6.51
N ALA A 40 38.91 12.84 6.74
CA ALA A 40 39.10 13.85 5.71
C ALA A 40 40.51 13.77 5.11
N ARG A 41 41.52 13.54 5.96
CA ARG A 41 42.89 13.33 5.50
C ARG A 41 43.04 12.05 4.67
N GLU A 42 42.54 10.92 5.17
CA GLU A 42 42.57 9.64 4.44
C GLU A 42 41.82 9.74 3.11
N ARG A 43 40.67 10.41 3.09
CA ARG A 43 39.89 10.68 1.88
C ARG A 43 40.70 11.49 0.87
N ARG A 44 41.36 12.58 1.30
CA ARG A 44 42.23 13.39 0.42
C ARG A 44 43.41 12.58 -0.12
N GLU A 45 44.09 11.81 0.73
CA GLU A 45 45.21 10.96 0.31
C GLU A 45 44.78 9.90 -0.71
N ASN A 46 43.61 9.29 -0.50
CA ASN A 46 43.04 8.33 -1.44
C ASN A 46 42.59 8.99 -2.75
N ALA A 47 41.97 10.18 -2.68
CA ALA A 47 41.60 10.97 -3.84
C ALA A 47 42.83 11.33 -4.69
N LEU A 48 43.92 11.79 -4.05
CA LEU A 48 45.20 12.11 -4.71
C LEU A 48 45.79 10.88 -5.43
N ARG A 49 45.78 9.72 -4.77
CA ARG A 49 46.24 8.46 -5.38
C ARG A 49 45.38 8.09 -6.58
N SER A 50 44.07 8.16 -6.44
CA SER A 50 43.12 7.87 -7.51
C SER A 50 43.30 8.84 -8.70
N PHE A 51 43.43 10.13 -8.43
CA PHE A 51 43.68 11.16 -9.43
C PHE A 51 44.93 10.85 -10.26
N ASN A 52 46.07 10.58 -9.60
CA ASN A 52 47.32 10.25 -10.28
C ASN A 52 47.27 8.95 -11.11
N THR A 53 46.33 8.04 -10.82
CA THR A 53 46.14 6.82 -11.62
C THR A 53 45.25 7.03 -12.84
N PHE A 54 44.48 8.11 -12.85
CA PHE A 54 43.52 8.44 -13.91
C PHE A 54 44.13 9.45 -14.89
N ASP A 55 44.82 10.46 -14.37
CA ASP A 55 45.58 11.47 -15.13
C ASP A 55 46.79 10.81 -15.83
N SER A 56 46.58 10.38 -17.07
CA SER A 56 47.55 9.61 -17.86
C SER A 56 48.52 10.53 -18.60
N ASN A 57 48.03 11.70 -19.03
CA ASN A 57 48.82 12.69 -19.75
C ASN A 57 49.57 13.67 -18.80
N LYS A 58 49.29 13.61 -17.48
CA LYS A 58 49.86 14.45 -16.42
C LYS A 58 49.60 15.94 -16.63
N ASP A 59 48.46 16.28 -17.22
CA ASP A 59 48.07 17.66 -17.47
C ASP A 59 47.45 18.34 -16.24
N GLY A 60 47.25 17.58 -15.15
CA GLY A 60 46.72 18.10 -13.89
C GLY A 60 45.18 18.18 -13.87
N SER A 61 44.51 17.58 -14.84
CA SER A 61 43.06 17.40 -14.91
C SER A 61 42.72 15.96 -15.29
N VAL A 62 41.48 15.53 -15.06
CA VAL A 62 40.98 14.25 -15.58
C VAL A 62 39.80 14.53 -16.50
N ASP A 63 39.96 14.13 -17.76
CA ASP A 63 38.92 14.24 -18.78
C ASP A 63 37.97 13.02 -18.82
N ILE A 64 36.95 13.06 -19.68
CA ILE A 64 35.97 11.97 -19.86
C ILE A 64 36.65 10.67 -20.30
N ALA A 65 37.64 10.73 -21.20
CA ALA A 65 38.30 9.55 -21.74
C ALA A 65 39.19 8.87 -20.69
N GLU A 66 39.92 9.65 -19.91
CA GLU A 66 40.74 9.20 -18.79
C GLU A 66 39.88 8.63 -17.66
N LEU A 67 38.78 9.31 -17.32
CA LEU A 67 37.82 8.82 -16.35
C LEU A 67 37.22 7.46 -16.76
N LYS A 68 36.87 7.32 -18.04
CA LYS A 68 36.38 6.06 -18.59
C LYS A 68 37.43 4.95 -18.52
N ALA A 69 38.65 5.22 -18.98
CA ALA A 69 39.74 4.24 -18.97
C ALA A 69 40.08 3.76 -17.55
N GLY A 70 40.10 4.67 -16.57
CA GLY A 70 40.39 4.36 -15.16
C GLY A 70 39.30 3.52 -14.47
N LEU A 71 38.02 3.70 -14.85
CA LEU A 71 36.89 2.96 -14.28
C LEU A 71 36.52 1.68 -15.05
N GLU A 72 36.86 1.55 -16.32
CA GLU A 72 36.48 0.42 -17.16
C GLU A 72 37.03 -0.92 -16.62
N SER A 73 38.32 -0.95 -16.29
CA SER A 73 38.97 -2.18 -15.79
C SER A 73 38.31 -2.72 -14.50
N PRO A 74 38.08 -1.89 -13.47
CA PRO A 74 37.32 -2.31 -12.31
C PRO A 74 35.88 -2.73 -12.58
N LEU A 75 35.16 -1.99 -13.43
CA LEU A 75 33.78 -2.30 -13.79
C LEU A 75 33.67 -3.63 -14.53
N ARG A 76 34.63 -3.93 -15.42
CA ARG A 76 34.68 -5.22 -16.11
C ARG A 76 34.95 -6.37 -15.14
N ARG A 77 35.77 -6.16 -14.10
CA ARG A 77 35.99 -7.17 -13.03
C ARG A 77 34.73 -7.41 -12.19
N SER A 78 34.02 -6.36 -11.77
CA SER A 78 32.78 -6.53 -11.01
C SER A 78 31.71 -7.22 -11.86
N PHE A 79 31.58 -6.81 -13.13
CA PHE A 79 30.67 -7.40 -14.10
C PHE A 79 30.95 -8.89 -14.35
N THR A 80 32.20 -9.26 -14.61
CA THR A 80 32.61 -10.66 -14.79
C THR A 80 32.33 -11.52 -13.56
N LYS A 81 32.55 -10.99 -12.35
CA LYS A 81 32.20 -11.68 -11.10
C LYS A 81 30.70 -11.91 -10.98
N THR A 82 29.89 -10.91 -11.29
CA THR A 82 28.42 -11.01 -11.28
C THR A 82 27.92 -12.01 -12.32
N LEU A 83 28.52 -12.03 -13.53
CA LEU A 83 28.21 -13.02 -14.56
C LEU A 83 28.61 -14.44 -14.15
N GLN A 84 29.81 -14.62 -13.60
CA GLN A 84 30.28 -15.91 -13.10
C GLN A 84 29.33 -16.48 -12.05
N ALA A 85 28.85 -15.64 -11.12
CA ALA A 85 27.89 -16.04 -10.10
C ALA A 85 26.54 -16.49 -10.70
N ARG A 86 26.04 -15.82 -11.74
CA ARG A 86 24.79 -16.21 -12.41
C ARG A 86 24.91 -17.49 -13.23
N MET A 87 26.07 -17.73 -13.85
CA MET A 87 26.26 -18.88 -14.74
C MET A 87 26.80 -20.12 -14.04
N GLY A 88 27.29 -20.00 -12.80
CA GLY A 88 27.92 -21.10 -12.06
C GLY A 88 29.25 -21.59 -12.66
N ARG A 89 29.77 -20.91 -13.69
CA ARG A 89 31.05 -21.20 -14.36
C ARG A 89 31.77 -19.91 -14.74
N LYS A 90 33.09 -19.97 -14.93
CA LYS A 90 33.89 -18.81 -15.36
C LYS A 90 33.56 -18.46 -16.82
N PRO A 91 33.13 -17.22 -17.13
CA PRO A 91 32.86 -16.78 -18.50
C PRO A 91 34.16 -16.67 -19.31
N SER A 92 34.10 -16.89 -20.63
CA SER A 92 35.21 -16.58 -21.54
C SER A 92 35.31 -15.07 -21.78
N LYS A 93 36.43 -14.59 -22.32
CA LYS A 93 36.62 -13.16 -22.60
C LYS A 93 35.61 -12.66 -23.65
N GLU A 94 35.34 -13.48 -24.65
CA GLU A 94 34.40 -13.22 -25.74
C GLU A 94 32.96 -13.14 -25.22
N GLU A 95 32.55 -14.06 -24.34
CA GLU A 95 31.20 -14.10 -23.75
C GLU A 95 30.91 -12.85 -22.89
N VAL A 96 31.95 -12.32 -22.22
CA VAL A 96 31.86 -11.07 -21.47
C VAL A 96 31.68 -9.90 -22.41
N ASP A 97 32.45 -9.83 -23.48
CA ASP A 97 32.43 -8.72 -24.43
C ASP A 97 31.13 -8.68 -25.24
N GLU A 98 30.62 -9.84 -25.66
CA GLU A 98 29.29 -9.96 -26.27
C GLU A 98 28.19 -9.48 -25.32
N ARG A 99 28.27 -9.83 -24.03
CA ARG A 99 27.28 -9.40 -23.06
C ARG A 99 27.35 -7.89 -22.79
N ILE A 100 28.55 -7.32 -22.78
CA ILE A 100 28.75 -5.87 -22.68
C ILE A 100 28.16 -5.16 -23.90
N ALA A 101 28.41 -5.69 -25.10
CA ALA A 101 27.85 -5.15 -26.35
C ALA A 101 26.32 -5.22 -26.41
N GLY A 102 25.71 -6.22 -25.75
CA GLY A 102 24.26 -6.37 -25.63
C GLY A 102 23.58 -5.46 -24.59
N LEU A 103 24.33 -4.65 -23.84
CA LEU A 103 23.76 -3.66 -22.92
C LEU A 103 23.22 -2.45 -23.71
N PRO A 104 22.19 -1.75 -23.20
CA PRO A 104 21.77 -0.48 -23.77
C PRO A 104 22.97 0.50 -23.78
N GLY A 105 23.34 1.01 -24.95
CA GLY A 105 24.53 1.83 -25.15
C GLY A 105 25.84 1.07 -25.44
N GLY A 106 25.81 -0.27 -25.53
CA GLY A 106 26.92 -1.12 -26.00
C GLY A 106 28.21 -1.04 -25.17
N THR A 107 28.15 -0.42 -23.99
CA THR A 107 29.31 -0.13 -23.14
C THR A 107 28.94 -0.33 -21.67
N LEU A 108 29.93 -0.65 -20.84
CA LEU A 108 29.76 -0.69 -19.38
C LEU A 108 29.60 0.71 -18.79
N PHE A 109 30.12 1.72 -19.50
CA PHE A 109 30.15 3.10 -19.02
C PHE A 109 29.90 4.08 -20.20
N PRO A 110 28.63 4.44 -20.44
CA PRO A 110 28.21 5.44 -21.44
C PRO A 110 28.78 6.84 -21.17
N ASP A 111 29.00 7.62 -22.24
CA ASP A 111 29.54 8.98 -22.18
C ASP A 111 28.65 9.95 -21.39
N GLU A 112 27.32 9.82 -21.53
CA GLU A 112 26.35 10.64 -20.79
C GLU A 112 26.49 10.48 -19.27
N LEU A 113 26.82 9.26 -18.82
CA LEU A 113 27.02 8.98 -17.41
C LEU A 113 28.38 9.47 -16.92
N ALA A 114 29.41 9.43 -17.78
CA ALA A 114 30.70 10.02 -17.47
C ALA A 114 30.60 11.54 -17.32
N LEU A 115 29.88 12.20 -18.24
CA LEU A 115 29.54 13.62 -18.15
C LEU A 115 28.78 13.95 -16.86
N LYS A 116 27.74 13.18 -16.55
CA LYS A 116 26.94 13.37 -15.33
C LYS A 116 27.78 13.13 -14.07
N LEU A 117 28.73 12.21 -14.10
CA LEU A 117 29.66 11.96 -13.00
C LEU A 117 30.63 13.12 -12.81
N ILE A 118 31.21 13.66 -13.89
CA ILE A 118 32.07 14.86 -13.83
C ILE A 118 31.29 16.04 -13.26
N GLN A 119 30.09 16.32 -13.79
CA GLN A 119 29.21 17.39 -13.31
C GLN A 119 28.85 17.29 -11.81
N THR A 120 28.89 16.10 -11.21
CA THR A 120 28.60 15.96 -9.77
C THR A 120 29.74 16.42 -8.87
N TYR A 121 30.96 16.51 -9.39
CA TYR A 121 32.17 16.87 -8.63
C TYR A 121 32.84 18.16 -9.15
N ASP A 122 32.60 18.53 -10.40
CA ASP A 122 33.04 19.77 -11.03
C ASP A 122 32.37 20.99 -10.36
N GLN A 123 33.15 21.71 -9.55
CA GLN A 123 32.66 22.88 -8.80
C GLN A 123 32.79 24.16 -9.60
N ASN A 124 33.78 24.21 -10.50
CA ASN A 124 34.12 25.40 -11.26
C ASN A 124 33.41 25.46 -12.64
N GLY A 125 32.81 24.35 -13.09
CA GLY A 125 32.03 24.22 -14.32
C GLY A 125 32.88 24.14 -15.59
N ASP A 126 34.17 23.82 -15.49
CA ASP A 126 35.10 23.75 -16.63
C ASP A 126 34.99 22.42 -17.40
N GLY A 127 34.20 21.46 -16.90
CA GLY A 127 33.97 20.17 -17.53
C GLY A 127 35.14 19.19 -17.35
N LEU A 128 36.12 19.53 -16.53
CA LEU A 128 37.26 18.70 -16.16
C LEU A 128 37.25 18.46 -14.65
N LEU A 129 37.84 17.35 -14.20
CA LEU A 129 38.00 17.12 -12.78
C LEU A 129 39.40 17.50 -12.35
N GLN A 130 39.54 18.55 -11.56
CA GLN A 130 40.81 18.94 -10.97
C GLN A 130 41.10 18.09 -9.72
N GLN A 131 42.36 18.07 -9.30
CA GLN A 131 42.81 17.33 -8.11
C GLN A 131 42.01 17.68 -6.84
N SER A 132 41.58 18.94 -6.70
CA SER A 132 40.81 19.39 -5.53
C SER A 132 39.34 18.96 -5.56
N GLU A 133 38.84 18.60 -6.74
CA GLU A 133 37.45 18.20 -7.01
C GLU A 133 37.31 16.68 -7.12
N PHE A 134 38.42 15.97 -7.33
CA PHE A 134 38.43 14.53 -7.56
C PHE A 134 38.05 13.73 -6.30
N ALA A 135 37.13 12.78 -6.46
CA ALA A 135 36.74 11.86 -5.41
C ALA A 135 37.56 10.55 -5.46
N PRO A 136 37.73 9.83 -4.34
CA PRO A 136 38.36 8.51 -4.34
C PRO A 136 37.64 7.52 -5.29
N THR A 137 38.39 6.58 -5.87
CA THR A 137 37.85 5.62 -6.86
C THR A 137 36.61 4.85 -6.37
N GLU A 138 36.56 4.43 -5.10
CA GLU A 138 35.40 3.70 -4.57
C GLU A 138 34.14 4.56 -4.46
N GLU A 139 34.31 5.85 -4.21
CA GLU A 139 33.19 6.81 -4.16
C GLU A 139 32.69 7.11 -5.57
N LEU A 140 33.60 7.29 -6.54
CA LEU A 140 33.24 7.42 -7.97
C LEU A 140 32.47 6.18 -8.45
N ARG A 141 32.88 4.97 -8.05
CA ARG A 141 32.16 3.73 -8.38
C ARG A 141 30.78 3.67 -7.75
N THR A 142 30.69 3.94 -6.45
CA THR A 142 29.42 3.91 -5.73
C THR A 142 28.46 4.93 -6.32
N ARG A 143 28.95 6.12 -6.66
CA ARG A 143 28.16 7.16 -7.31
C ARG A 143 27.70 6.73 -8.70
N LEU A 144 28.58 6.13 -9.50
CA LEU A 144 28.26 5.59 -10.81
C LEU A 144 27.19 4.48 -10.74
N GLU A 145 27.32 3.55 -9.80
CA GLU A 145 26.33 2.48 -9.58
C GLU A 145 24.97 3.04 -9.18
N ASN A 146 24.94 4.08 -8.35
CA ASN A 146 23.71 4.77 -7.98
C ASN A 146 23.06 5.45 -9.19
N LEU A 147 23.83 6.15 -10.03
CA LEU A 147 23.31 6.77 -11.26
C LEU A 147 22.77 5.74 -12.26
N LEU A 148 23.49 4.63 -12.44
CA LEU A 148 23.05 3.51 -13.29
C LEU A 148 21.77 2.87 -12.75
N SER A 149 21.65 2.74 -11.43
CA SER A 149 20.47 2.17 -10.79
C SER A 149 19.26 3.10 -10.95
N GLN A 150 19.46 4.41 -10.73
CA GLN A 150 18.43 5.44 -10.95
C GLN A 150 17.90 5.43 -12.39
N GLN A 151 18.79 5.45 -13.40
CA GLN A 151 18.35 5.40 -14.81
C GLN A 151 17.52 4.16 -15.13
N ARG A 152 17.91 2.99 -14.62
CA ARG A 152 17.14 1.76 -14.84
C ARG A 152 15.77 1.80 -14.16
N GLU A 153 15.67 2.46 -13.01
CA GLU A 153 14.40 2.65 -12.30
C GLU A 153 13.50 3.62 -13.07
N ASP A 154 14.03 4.75 -13.52
CA ASP A 154 13.31 5.73 -14.33
C ASP A 154 12.79 5.11 -15.64
N GLU A 155 13.62 4.34 -16.35
CA GLU A 155 13.20 3.61 -17.54
C GLU A 155 12.11 2.57 -17.25
N ARG A 156 12.21 1.87 -16.11
CA ARG A 156 11.18 0.90 -15.70
C ARG A 156 9.87 1.59 -15.38
N LEU A 157 9.91 2.73 -14.68
CA LEU A 157 8.73 3.53 -14.37
C LEU A 157 8.09 4.07 -15.65
N ALA A 158 8.88 4.62 -16.57
CA ALA A 158 8.39 5.06 -17.87
C ALA A 158 7.69 3.93 -18.64
N ARG A 159 8.28 2.73 -18.69
CA ARG A 159 7.66 1.54 -19.34
C ARG A 159 6.39 1.06 -18.63
N LEU A 160 6.30 1.23 -17.31
CA LEU A 160 5.11 0.89 -16.53
C LEU A 160 4.01 1.91 -16.77
N GLU A 161 4.33 3.19 -16.76
CA GLU A 161 3.41 4.27 -17.11
C GLU A 161 2.90 4.13 -18.55
N GLU A 162 3.76 3.81 -19.51
CA GLU A 162 3.34 3.53 -20.89
C GLU A 162 2.40 2.33 -20.97
N ARG A 163 2.72 1.23 -20.28
CA ARG A 163 1.82 0.06 -20.21
C ARG A 163 0.51 0.39 -19.52
N GLN A 164 0.55 1.20 -18.47
CA GLN A 164 -0.65 1.66 -17.77
C GLN A 164 -1.49 2.55 -18.68
N ARG A 165 -0.89 3.49 -19.42
CA ARG A 165 -1.59 4.28 -20.43
C ARG A 165 -2.19 3.41 -21.53
N GLN A 166 -1.48 2.38 -22.00
CA GLN A 166 -2.03 1.43 -22.97
C GLN A 166 -3.17 0.57 -22.39
N MET A 167 -3.08 0.21 -21.11
CA MET A 167 -4.15 -0.50 -20.39
C MET A 167 -5.36 0.40 -20.19
N ASP A 168 -5.15 1.63 -19.76
CA ASP A 168 -6.17 2.66 -19.56
C ASP A 168 -6.79 3.07 -20.89
N ASP A 169 -6.06 3.08 -22.00
CA ASP A 169 -6.60 3.33 -23.34
C ASP A 169 -7.44 2.14 -23.85
N LYS A 170 -7.06 0.91 -23.50
CA LYS A 170 -7.87 -0.29 -23.75
C LYS A 170 -9.07 -0.44 -22.80
N MET A 171 -8.96 0.06 -21.58
CA MET A 171 -9.99 0.05 -20.54
C MET A 171 -10.83 1.32 -20.53
N ARG A 172 -10.42 2.36 -21.29
CA ARG A 172 -11.27 3.51 -21.57
C ARG A 172 -12.55 2.92 -22.12
N PRO A 173 -13.67 3.09 -21.42
CA PRO A 173 -14.93 2.65 -21.96
C PRO A 173 -15.04 3.42 -23.28
N ASP A 174 -15.00 2.69 -24.39
CA ASP A 174 -15.56 3.20 -25.62
C ASP A 174 -16.88 3.82 -25.18
N THR A 175 -17.04 5.12 -25.38
CA THR A 175 -18.33 5.77 -25.20
C THR A 175 -19.29 5.32 -26.31
N GLY A 176 -19.11 4.11 -26.85
CA GLY A 176 -20.22 3.22 -27.10
C GLY A 176 -20.93 2.99 -25.78
N ALA A 177 -21.95 3.81 -25.55
CA ALA A 177 -23.13 3.34 -24.82
C ALA A 177 -23.29 1.86 -25.15
N VAL A 178 -23.27 0.99 -24.13
CA VAL A 178 -23.86 -0.33 -24.31
C VAL A 178 -25.29 -0.03 -24.74
N VAL A 179 -25.53 -0.08 -26.04
CA VAL A 179 -26.87 0.00 -26.62
C VAL A 179 -27.47 -1.34 -26.23
N VAL A 180 -27.89 -1.44 -24.97
CA VAL A 180 -28.87 -2.43 -24.57
C VAL A 180 -30.06 -2.06 -25.42
N SER A 181 -30.37 -2.91 -26.41
CA SER A 181 -31.59 -2.74 -27.21
C SER A 181 -32.75 -2.48 -26.25
N PRO A 182 -33.62 -1.48 -26.48
CA PRO A 182 -34.70 -1.11 -25.56
C PRO A 182 -35.63 -2.26 -25.13
N GLY A 183 -35.57 -3.42 -25.80
CA GLY A 183 -36.30 -4.64 -25.46
C GLY A 183 -35.64 -5.56 -24.40
N ASP A 184 -34.38 -5.34 -24.01
CA ASP A 184 -33.67 -6.21 -23.04
C ASP A 184 -33.70 -5.68 -21.59
N VAL A 185 -34.26 -4.49 -21.35
CA VAL A 185 -34.33 -3.85 -20.02
C VAL A 185 -35.74 -4.01 -19.42
N ASN A 186 -35.84 -4.76 -18.31
CA ASN A 186 -37.07 -4.98 -17.56
C ASN A 186 -37.31 -3.85 -16.55
N ASP A 187 -37.69 -2.68 -17.05
CA ASP A 187 -38.01 -1.50 -16.25
C ASP A 187 -39.53 -1.20 -16.17
N GLY A 188 -40.35 -2.14 -16.63
CA GLY A 188 -41.81 -2.08 -16.54
C GLY A 188 -42.33 -2.09 -15.09
N PRO A 189 -43.63 -1.79 -14.91
CA PRO A 189 -44.26 -1.82 -13.59
C PRO A 189 -44.12 -3.21 -12.96
N ALA A 190 -43.74 -3.25 -11.68
CA ALA A 190 -43.48 -4.49 -10.96
C ALA A 190 -44.76 -5.35 -10.83
N THR A 191 -44.66 -6.60 -11.26
CA THR A 191 -45.71 -7.60 -11.05
C THR A 191 -45.81 -8.00 -9.58
N THR A 192 -46.87 -8.72 -9.19
CA THR A 192 -46.98 -9.28 -7.83
C THR A 192 -45.82 -10.24 -7.51
N ALA A 193 -45.34 -10.98 -8.51
CA ALA A 193 -44.17 -11.84 -8.37
C ALA A 193 -42.91 -11.00 -8.12
N ASP A 194 -42.68 -9.92 -8.86
CA ASP A 194 -41.53 -9.02 -8.64
C ASP A 194 -41.56 -8.39 -7.24
N LYS A 195 -42.73 -8.04 -6.74
CA LYS A 195 -42.90 -7.52 -5.37
C LYS A 195 -42.54 -8.56 -4.33
N ALA A 196 -42.99 -9.80 -4.49
CA ALA A 196 -42.61 -10.89 -3.58
C ALA A 196 -41.11 -11.21 -3.65
N LEU A 197 -40.55 -11.31 -4.87
CA LEU A 197 -39.13 -11.55 -5.10
C LEU A 197 -38.26 -10.40 -4.58
N SER A 198 -38.77 -9.17 -4.54
CA SER A 198 -38.03 -8.00 -4.03
C SER A 198 -37.72 -8.05 -2.53
N ALA A 199 -38.39 -8.92 -1.77
CA ALA A 199 -38.09 -9.14 -0.35
C ALA A 199 -36.94 -10.14 -0.11
N LEU A 200 -36.71 -11.07 -1.06
CA LEU A 200 -35.71 -12.13 -0.92
C LEU A 200 -34.26 -11.64 -0.68
N PRO A 201 -33.78 -10.56 -1.33
CA PRO A 201 -32.42 -10.10 -1.12
C PRO A 201 -32.08 -9.80 0.34
N TYR A 202 -33.05 -9.38 1.15
CA TYR A 202 -32.84 -9.07 2.56
C TYR A 202 -32.58 -10.29 3.44
N LEU A 203 -32.78 -11.51 2.94
CA LEU A 203 -32.38 -12.73 3.67
C LEU A 203 -30.88 -12.75 3.97
N LEU A 204 -30.05 -12.18 3.08
CA LEU A 204 -28.60 -12.12 3.26
C LEU A 204 -28.22 -11.25 4.49
N PRO A 205 -28.52 -9.92 4.52
CA PRO A 205 -28.18 -9.10 5.66
C PRO A 205 -28.90 -9.54 6.95
N LEU A 206 -30.08 -10.16 6.86
CA LEU A 206 -30.74 -10.76 8.04
C LEU A 206 -29.97 -11.97 8.60
N ALA A 207 -29.40 -12.81 7.73
CA ALA A 207 -28.59 -13.95 8.16
C ALA A 207 -27.25 -13.53 8.76
N ASP A 208 -26.66 -12.44 8.28
CA ASP A 208 -25.48 -11.84 8.91
C ASP A 208 -25.83 -11.09 10.21
N GLY A 209 -26.97 -10.40 10.21
CA GLY A 209 -27.47 -9.63 11.34
C GLY A 209 -27.94 -10.47 12.53
N ILE A 210 -28.29 -11.75 12.34
CA ILE A 210 -28.87 -12.60 13.39
C ILE A 210 -27.96 -12.78 14.60
N LEU A 211 -26.63 -12.62 14.44
CA LEU A 211 -25.69 -12.68 15.57
C LEU A 211 -25.91 -11.54 16.57
N PHE A 212 -26.35 -10.38 16.11
CA PHE A 212 -26.64 -9.24 16.98
C PHE A 212 -27.93 -9.43 17.78
N ALA A 213 -28.78 -10.40 17.42
CA ALA A 213 -30.05 -10.67 18.09
C ALA A 213 -29.92 -11.51 19.36
N ALA A 214 -28.73 -12.06 19.65
CA ALA A 214 -28.54 -13.06 20.70
C ALA A 214 -29.00 -12.58 22.08
N HIS A 215 -28.67 -11.33 22.44
CA HIS A 215 -29.10 -10.75 23.71
C HIS A 215 -30.61 -10.55 23.76
N LEU A 216 -31.20 -9.89 22.76
CA LEU A 216 -32.65 -9.69 22.65
C LEU A 216 -33.45 -11.00 22.79
N PHE A 217 -33.00 -12.07 22.11
CA PHE A 217 -33.70 -13.37 22.12
C PHE A 217 -33.56 -14.08 23.47
N GLY A 218 -32.41 -13.95 24.13
CA GLY A 218 -32.20 -14.50 25.46
C GLY A 218 -32.91 -13.72 26.57
N ALA A 219 -32.99 -12.40 26.45
CA ALA A 219 -33.64 -11.52 27.41
C ALA A 219 -35.17 -11.60 27.34
N PHE A 220 -35.73 -11.81 26.14
CA PHE A 220 -37.18 -11.79 25.88
C PHE A 220 -37.65 -13.03 25.10
N PRO A 221 -37.52 -14.25 25.66
CA PRO A 221 -37.79 -15.49 24.94
C PRO A 221 -39.28 -15.66 24.58
N GLU A 222 -40.20 -15.27 25.46
CA GLU A 222 -41.65 -15.35 25.19
C GLU A 222 -42.06 -14.39 24.08
N GLN A 223 -41.50 -13.18 24.07
CA GLN A 223 -41.80 -12.13 23.11
C GLN A 223 -41.16 -12.40 21.74
N THR A 224 -40.07 -13.16 21.68
CA THR A 224 -39.37 -13.53 20.44
C THR A 224 -39.70 -14.94 19.95
N ALA A 225 -40.57 -15.68 20.65
CA ALA A 225 -40.94 -17.05 20.31
C ALA A 225 -41.45 -17.21 18.86
N TRP A 226 -42.21 -16.22 18.37
CA TRP A 226 -42.74 -16.22 17.00
C TRP A 226 -41.65 -16.11 15.92
N ALA A 227 -40.49 -15.55 16.26
CA ALA A 227 -39.36 -15.36 15.33
C ALA A 227 -38.43 -16.58 15.28
N GLN A 228 -38.58 -17.56 16.18
CA GLN A 228 -37.70 -18.73 16.30
C GLN A 228 -37.60 -19.56 15.00
N PRO A 229 -38.69 -19.83 14.24
CA PRO A 229 -38.57 -20.57 12.98
C PRO A 229 -37.75 -19.82 11.95
N LEU A 230 -37.92 -18.49 11.86
CA LEU A 230 -37.15 -17.65 10.95
C LEU A 230 -35.68 -17.61 11.38
N ALA A 231 -35.40 -17.47 12.67
CA ALA A 231 -34.05 -17.50 13.20
C ALA A 231 -33.34 -18.82 12.91
N ALA A 232 -34.03 -19.96 13.01
CA ALA A 232 -33.50 -21.26 12.64
C ALA A 232 -33.08 -21.32 11.16
N VAL A 233 -33.90 -20.77 10.25
CA VAL A 233 -33.56 -20.69 8.82
C VAL A 233 -32.35 -19.79 8.57
N LEU A 234 -32.30 -18.62 9.21
CA LEU A 234 -31.19 -17.68 9.08
C LEU A 234 -29.88 -18.27 9.61
N LEU A 235 -29.92 -18.96 10.75
CA LEU A 235 -28.77 -19.66 11.32
C LEU A 235 -28.33 -20.84 10.45
N ALA A 236 -29.28 -21.58 9.85
CA ALA A 236 -28.97 -22.65 8.90
C ALA A 236 -28.33 -22.12 7.61
N LEU A 237 -28.75 -20.94 7.12
CA LEU A 237 -28.10 -20.30 5.98
C LEU A 237 -26.66 -19.91 6.31
N ARG A 238 -26.41 -19.45 7.53
CA ARG A 238 -25.08 -19.05 8.02
C ARG A 238 -24.15 -20.24 8.29
N SER A 239 -24.69 -21.40 8.66
CA SER A 239 -23.86 -22.58 8.96
C SER A 239 -23.20 -23.18 7.71
N LEU A 240 -23.69 -22.83 6.52
CA LEU A 240 -23.10 -23.24 5.25
C LEU A 240 -21.84 -22.42 4.95
N PRO A 241 -20.68 -23.07 4.72
CA PRO A 241 -19.45 -22.36 4.40
C PRO A 241 -19.62 -21.61 3.08
N PHE A 242 -19.14 -20.36 3.04
CA PHE A 242 -19.24 -19.46 1.89
C PHE A 242 -20.67 -19.06 1.46
N ALA A 243 -21.74 -19.49 2.14
CA ALA A 243 -23.11 -19.19 1.68
C ALA A 243 -23.42 -17.69 1.68
N THR A 244 -22.98 -16.95 2.69
CA THR A 244 -23.12 -15.48 2.73
C THR A 244 -22.29 -14.81 1.64
N LEU A 245 -21.06 -15.27 1.41
CA LEU A 245 -20.19 -14.77 0.33
C LEU A 245 -20.78 -15.04 -1.07
N ILE A 246 -21.27 -16.26 -1.31
CA ILE A 246 -21.93 -16.64 -2.56
C ILE A 246 -23.23 -15.84 -2.72
N GLY A 247 -23.98 -15.63 -1.64
CA GLY A 247 -25.16 -14.79 -1.60
C GLY A 247 -24.85 -13.34 -2.02
N PHE A 248 -23.80 -12.75 -1.45
CA PHE A 248 -23.33 -11.41 -1.80
C PHE A 248 -23.02 -11.28 -3.29
N PHE A 249 -22.21 -12.20 -3.85
CA PHE A 249 -21.90 -12.18 -5.29
C PHE A 249 -23.13 -12.42 -6.16
N SER A 250 -24.05 -13.28 -5.72
CA SER A 250 -25.29 -13.56 -6.44
C SER A 250 -26.18 -12.32 -6.52
N LEU A 251 -26.31 -11.56 -5.41
CA LEU A 251 -27.02 -10.29 -5.40
C LEU A 251 -26.30 -9.24 -6.24
N SER A 252 -24.97 -9.16 -6.15
CA SER A 252 -24.17 -8.20 -6.92
C SER A 252 -24.35 -8.42 -8.42
N ILE A 253 -24.20 -9.65 -8.91
CA ILE A 253 -24.39 -9.99 -10.33
C ILE A 253 -25.86 -9.78 -10.74
N GLY A 254 -26.80 -10.24 -9.92
CA GLY A 254 -28.24 -10.11 -10.20
C GLY A 254 -28.72 -8.67 -10.29
N SER A 255 -28.18 -7.79 -9.46
CA SER A 255 -28.54 -6.37 -9.42
C SER A 255 -28.12 -5.60 -10.69
N SER A 256 -27.06 -6.06 -11.36
CA SER A 256 -26.56 -5.48 -12.61
C SER A 256 -27.21 -6.07 -13.85
N ASN A 257 -28.06 -7.10 -13.71
CA ASN A 257 -28.72 -7.75 -14.83
C ASN A 257 -29.97 -6.96 -15.27
N PRO A 258 -29.98 -6.30 -16.45
CA PRO A 258 -31.12 -5.47 -16.88
C PRO A 258 -32.41 -6.25 -17.10
N ARG A 259 -32.36 -7.58 -17.25
CA ARG A 259 -33.53 -8.45 -17.42
C ARG A 259 -34.32 -8.68 -16.14
N VAL A 260 -33.69 -8.48 -14.97
CA VAL A 260 -34.36 -8.54 -13.66
C VAL A 260 -35.16 -7.25 -13.49
N ASN A 261 -36.37 -7.31 -12.92
CA ASN A 261 -37.18 -6.12 -12.74
C ASN A 261 -36.47 -5.05 -11.89
N LYS A 262 -36.59 -3.78 -12.27
CA LYS A 262 -35.99 -2.63 -11.57
C LYS A 262 -36.23 -2.62 -10.06
N LEU A 263 -37.42 -3.00 -9.60
CA LEU A 263 -37.74 -3.05 -8.17
C LEU A 263 -36.88 -4.08 -7.43
N VAL A 264 -36.69 -5.26 -8.05
CA VAL A 264 -35.88 -6.34 -7.48
C VAL A 264 -34.41 -5.92 -7.47
N ARG A 265 -33.89 -5.35 -8.58
CA ARG A 265 -32.50 -4.85 -8.64
C ARG A 265 -32.22 -3.78 -7.59
N PHE A 266 -33.17 -2.88 -7.36
CA PHE A 266 -33.07 -1.86 -6.31
C PHE A 266 -32.96 -2.50 -4.92
N ASN A 267 -33.84 -3.45 -4.59
CA ASN A 267 -33.78 -4.13 -3.28
C ASN A 267 -32.54 -5.01 -3.13
N MET A 268 -32.02 -5.60 -4.21
CA MET A 268 -30.70 -6.27 -4.21
C MET A 268 -29.59 -5.30 -3.79
N GLN A 269 -29.56 -4.10 -4.35
CA GLN A 269 -28.59 -3.06 -3.98
C GLN A 269 -28.75 -2.59 -2.53
N GLN A 270 -29.98 -2.41 -2.05
CA GLN A 270 -30.21 -2.05 -0.65
C GLN A 270 -29.78 -3.17 0.31
N ALA A 271 -30.03 -4.43 -0.02
CA ALA A 271 -29.58 -5.56 0.77
C ALA A 271 -28.05 -5.65 0.84
N ILE A 272 -27.36 -5.44 -0.29
CA ILE A 272 -25.89 -5.35 -0.34
C ILE A 272 -25.37 -4.24 0.56
N ASN A 273 -25.99 -3.05 0.52
CA ASN A 273 -25.59 -1.93 1.37
C ASN A 273 -25.77 -2.22 2.86
N LEU A 274 -26.88 -2.86 3.24
CA LEU A 274 -27.12 -3.29 4.62
C LEU A 274 -26.11 -4.35 5.06
N ASP A 275 -25.78 -5.29 4.18
CA ASP A 275 -24.81 -6.35 4.45
C ASP A 275 -23.40 -5.77 4.71
N ILE A 276 -22.96 -4.84 3.86
CA ILE A 276 -21.71 -4.09 4.06
C ILE A 276 -21.76 -3.26 5.35
N ALA A 277 -22.89 -2.61 5.64
CA ALA A 277 -23.03 -1.79 6.85
C ALA A 277 -22.87 -2.62 8.14
N LEU A 278 -23.30 -3.89 8.14
CA LEU A 278 -23.18 -4.80 9.29
C LEU A 278 -21.74 -5.25 9.56
N ILE A 279 -20.84 -5.14 8.58
CA ILE A 279 -19.41 -5.43 8.79
C ILE A 279 -18.83 -4.49 9.85
N LEU A 280 -19.21 -3.21 9.83
CA LEU A 280 -18.66 -2.20 10.74
C LEU A 280 -18.88 -2.52 12.23
N PRO A 281 -20.12 -2.72 12.73
CA PRO A 281 -20.32 -3.09 14.13
C PRO A 281 -19.69 -4.45 14.47
N GLY A 282 -19.65 -5.39 13.53
CA GLY A 282 -18.98 -6.68 13.72
C GLY A 282 -17.47 -6.53 13.97
N VAL A 283 -16.79 -5.69 13.18
CA VAL A 283 -15.36 -5.39 13.33
C VAL A 283 -15.09 -4.67 14.65
N VAL A 284 -15.92 -3.68 15.00
CA VAL A 284 -15.80 -2.96 16.29
C VAL A 284 -15.93 -3.93 17.47
N GLY A 285 -16.91 -4.84 17.43
CA GLY A 285 -17.07 -5.88 18.44
C GLY A 285 -15.85 -6.80 18.55
N ALA A 286 -15.33 -7.27 17.41
CA ALA A 286 -14.17 -8.16 17.37
C ALA A 286 -12.89 -7.50 17.90
N ILE A 287 -12.61 -6.26 17.51
CA ILE A 287 -11.45 -5.49 18.00
C ILE A 287 -11.58 -5.23 19.50
N THR A 288 -12.76 -4.79 19.96
CA THR A 288 -13.00 -4.50 21.38
C THR A 288 -12.79 -5.74 22.24
N GLY A 289 -13.32 -6.89 21.82
CA GLY A 289 -13.12 -8.17 22.50
C GLY A 289 -11.65 -8.62 22.51
N GLY A 290 -10.96 -8.49 21.37
CA GLY A 290 -9.55 -8.87 21.24
C GLY A 290 -8.58 -8.00 22.04
N MET A 291 -8.79 -6.68 22.08
CA MET A 291 -7.92 -5.74 22.78
C MET A 291 -8.11 -5.79 24.30
N LEU A 292 -9.35 -5.97 24.78
CA LEU A 292 -9.65 -5.92 26.22
C LEU A 292 -9.59 -7.29 26.91
N GLY A 293 -9.63 -8.40 26.15
CA GLY A 293 -9.54 -9.75 26.72
C GLY A 293 -10.58 -9.98 27.83
N ALA A 294 -10.13 -10.42 29.00
CA ALA A 294 -11.01 -10.68 30.14
C ALA A 294 -11.76 -9.43 30.66
N ASP A 295 -11.22 -8.22 30.44
CA ASP A 295 -11.87 -6.98 30.85
C ASP A 295 -13.05 -6.59 29.95
N ALA A 296 -13.20 -7.21 28.77
CA ALA A 296 -14.33 -6.97 27.87
C ALA A 296 -15.69 -7.26 28.53
N VAL A 297 -15.72 -8.18 29.50
CA VAL A 297 -16.93 -8.54 30.27
C VAL A 297 -17.51 -7.33 31.01
N LYS A 298 -16.67 -6.38 31.43
CA LYS A 298 -17.14 -5.15 32.09
C LYS A 298 -17.96 -4.25 31.16
N LEU A 299 -17.76 -4.37 29.85
CA LEU A 299 -18.51 -3.67 28.81
C LEU A 299 -19.72 -4.45 28.31
N ALA A 300 -20.03 -5.62 28.87
CA ALA A 300 -21.14 -6.46 28.43
C ALA A 300 -22.49 -5.70 28.35
N PRO A 301 -22.87 -4.84 29.30
CA PRO A 301 -24.13 -4.07 29.19
C PRO A 301 -24.16 -3.16 27.95
N LEU A 302 -23.03 -2.48 27.66
CA LEU A 302 -22.91 -1.59 26.50
C LEU A 302 -22.88 -2.38 25.19
N SER A 303 -22.13 -3.50 25.17
CA SER A 303 -22.04 -4.38 24.01
C SER A 303 -23.39 -5.03 23.66
N ASN A 304 -24.15 -5.44 24.67
CA ASN A 304 -25.48 -6.02 24.51
C ASN A 304 -26.47 -4.99 23.95
N ALA A 305 -26.54 -3.80 24.58
CA ALA A 305 -27.40 -2.72 24.09
C ALA A 305 -27.03 -2.28 22.66
N GLY A 306 -25.73 -2.19 22.34
CA GLY A 306 -25.26 -1.87 21.00
C GLY A 306 -25.68 -2.92 19.96
N SER A 307 -25.58 -4.20 20.31
CA SER A 307 -26.00 -5.30 19.44
C SER A 307 -27.51 -5.28 19.19
N ASP A 308 -28.31 -5.07 20.24
CA ASP A 308 -29.76 -4.94 20.11
C ASP A 308 -30.16 -3.77 19.19
N VAL A 309 -29.51 -2.62 19.34
CA VAL A 309 -29.75 -1.45 18.50
C VAL A 309 -29.43 -1.75 17.03
N VAL A 310 -28.30 -2.41 16.76
CA VAL A 310 -27.93 -2.82 15.39
C VAL A 310 -28.98 -3.76 14.80
N PHE A 311 -29.42 -4.76 15.56
CA PHE A 311 -30.42 -5.73 15.09
C PHE A 311 -31.79 -5.09 14.85
N VAL A 312 -32.26 -4.24 15.77
CA VAL A 312 -33.54 -3.52 15.63
C VAL A 312 -33.48 -2.53 14.47
N ALA A 313 -32.37 -1.82 14.28
CA ALA A 313 -32.18 -0.92 13.15
C ALA A 313 -32.21 -1.68 11.81
N LEU A 314 -31.58 -2.86 11.75
CA LEU A 314 -31.64 -3.74 10.58
C LEU A 314 -33.09 -4.17 10.29
N LEU A 315 -33.82 -4.66 11.30
CA LEU A 315 -35.23 -5.05 11.13
C LEU A 315 -36.10 -3.88 10.65
N ALA A 316 -35.90 -2.69 11.21
CA ALA A 316 -36.62 -1.50 10.79
C ALA A 316 -36.31 -1.11 9.34
N ALA A 317 -35.04 -1.19 8.93
CA ALA A 317 -34.63 -0.92 7.55
C ALA A 317 -35.23 -1.94 6.57
N VAL A 318 -35.17 -3.23 6.90
CA VAL A 318 -35.76 -4.29 6.07
C VAL A 318 -37.28 -4.15 5.97
N ALA A 319 -37.96 -3.92 7.09
CA ALA A 319 -39.41 -3.72 7.12
C ALA A 319 -39.84 -2.50 6.29
N TYR A 320 -39.11 -1.40 6.40
CA TYR A 320 -39.36 -0.19 5.61
C TYR A 320 -39.16 -0.46 4.12
N SER A 321 -38.08 -1.13 3.73
CA SER A 321 -37.80 -1.45 2.33
C SER A 321 -38.80 -2.41 1.71
N VAL A 322 -39.20 -3.47 2.43
CA VAL A 322 -40.21 -4.42 1.96
C VAL A 322 -41.58 -3.76 1.89
N GLY A 323 -41.97 -2.99 2.91
CA GLY A 323 -43.24 -2.28 2.96
C GLY A 323 -43.39 -1.26 1.85
N THR A 324 -42.33 -0.49 1.56
CA THR A 324 -42.34 0.47 0.44
C THR A 324 -42.36 -0.24 -0.92
N SER A 325 -41.63 -1.35 -1.07
CA SER A 325 -41.61 -2.16 -2.30
C SER A 325 -42.97 -2.78 -2.63
N ALA A 326 -43.75 -3.18 -1.61
CA ALA A 326 -45.10 -3.70 -1.79
C ALA A 326 -46.05 -2.69 -2.46
N THR A 327 -45.83 -1.38 -2.25
CA THR A 327 -46.64 -0.32 -2.87
C THR A 327 -46.33 -0.11 -4.36
N GLY A 328 -45.25 -0.68 -4.90
CA GLY A 328 -44.91 -0.62 -6.31
C GLY A 328 -44.58 0.77 -6.87
N ARG A 329 -44.51 1.80 -6.02
CA ARG A 329 -44.07 3.15 -6.42
C ARG A 329 -42.56 3.15 -6.59
N SER A 330 -42.08 2.81 -7.77
CA SER A 330 -40.70 3.11 -8.17
C SER A 330 -40.57 4.63 -8.19
N ARG A 331 -39.92 5.23 -7.18
CA ARG A 331 -39.55 6.65 -7.23
C ARG A 331 -38.67 6.84 -8.46
N THR A 332 -39.19 7.53 -9.45
CA THR A 332 -38.68 7.71 -10.82
C THR A 332 -37.38 8.53 -10.91
N SER A 333 -36.64 8.71 -9.82
CA SER A 333 -35.37 9.42 -9.82
C SER A 333 -34.41 8.80 -8.82
N PHE A 334 -33.82 7.67 -9.19
CA PHE A 334 -32.47 7.35 -8.72
C PHE A 334 -31.63 7.26 -9.99
N ARG A 335 -30.94 8.37 -10.29
CA ARG A 335 -29.78 8.33 -11.19
C ARG A 335 -28.87 7.24 -10.64
N CYS A 336 -28.43 6.38 -11.54
CA CYS A 336 -27.38 5.41 -11.30
C CYS A 336 -26.30 6.06 -10.43
N TRP A 337 -26.04 5.49 -9.26
CA TRP A 337 -24.72 5.61 -8.66
C TRP A 337 -23.80 4.83 -9.59
N GLY A 338 -23.24 5.56 -10.56
CA GLY A 338 -22.11 5.08 -11.35
C GLY A 338 -20.91 5.05 -10.44
N VAL A 339 -20.40 3.84 -10.22
CA VAL A 339 -18.97 3.61 -10.02
C VAL A 339 -18.41 3.25 -11.38
#